data_AF-A0A9D5RF56-F1
#
_entry.id   AF-A0A9D5RF56-F1
#
_cell.length_a   1.000
_cell.length_b   1.000
_cell.length_c   1.000
_cell.angle_alpha   90.00
_cell.angle_beta   90.00
_cell.angle_gamma   90.00
#
_symmetry.space_group_name_H-M   'P 1'
#
loop_
_entity.id
_entity.type
_entity.pdbx_description
1 polymer ?
#
loop_
_entity_poly.entity_id
_entity_poly.type
_entity_poly.pdbx_seq_one_letter_code
_entity_poly.pdbx_strand_id
1 'polypeptide(L)' 'KGRATRPDIKLGICGEHGGDPSSIEFCHKIGLNYVSCSPFRVPIARLAAAQAAIKFNK' A
#
# COMPACT_ATOMS: atom_id res chain seq x y z
N LYS A 1 6.28 15.70 2.20
CA LYS A 1 6.33 17.04 1.56
C LYS A 1 5.52 17.12 0.26
N GLY A 2 5.48 16.10 -0.62
CA GLY A 2 4.68 16.15 -1.87
C GLY A 2 3.19 16.51 -1.70
N ARG A 3 2.50 15.91 -0.72
CA ARG A 3 1.08 16.25 -0.42
C ARG A 3 0.86 17.67 0.10
N ALA A 4 1.88 18.35 0.63
CA ALA A 4 1.74 19.74 1.05
C ALA A 4 1.67 20.69 -0.17
N THR A 5 2.32 20.32 -1.28
CA THR A 5 2.31 21.10 -2.52
C THR A 5 1.17 20.69 -3.45
N ARG A 6 0.84 19.40 -3.52
CA ARG A 6 -0.27 18.87 -4.33
C ARG A 6 -1.12 17.90 -3.49
N PRO A 7 -2.20 18.37 -2.83
CA PRO A 7 -2.96 17.57 -1.86
C PRO A 7 -3.56 16.27 -2.41
N ASP A 8 -3.91 16.24 -3.69
CA ASP A 8 -4.58 15.14 -4.39
C ASP A 8 -3.61 14.16 -5.08
N ILE A 9 -2.30 14.35 -4.92
CA ILE A 9 -1.28 13.49 -5.53
C ILE A 9 -1.48 12.02 -5.14
N LYS A 10 -1.58 11.15 -6.15
CA LYS A 10 -1.56 9.70 -5.95
C LYS A 10 -0.13 9.22 -5.73
N LEU A 11 0.08 8.45 -4.68
CA LEU A 11 1.36 7.88 -4.29
C LEU A 11 1.24 6.37 -4.16
N GLY A 12 2.22 5.65 -4.64
CA GLY A 12 2.31 4.21 -4.47
C GLY A 12 3.75 3.75 -4.29
N ILE A 13 3.90 2.45 -4.02
CA ILE A 13 5.20 1.79 -3.89
C ILE A 13 5.31 0.67 -4.92
N CYS A 14 6.52 0.41 -5.41
CA CYS A 14 6.83 -0.69 -6.31
C CYS A 14 8.03 -1.49 -5.79
N GLY A 15 8.27 -2.65 -6.38
CA GLY A 15 9.35 -3.56 -6.00
C GLY A 15 8.91 -4.63 -5.00
N GLU A 16 9.86 -5.29 -4.37
CA GLU A 16 9.61 -6.46 -3.54
C GLU A 16 8.72 -6.17 -2.33
N HIS A 17 8.91 -4.99 -1.71
CA HIS A 17 8.11 -4.48 -0.61
C HIS A 17 6.62 -4.31 -0.97
N GLY A 18 6.30 -4.10 -2.26
CA GLY A 18 4.92 -4.02 -2.71
C GLY A 18 4.16 -5.35 -2.62
N GLY A 19 4.84 -6.46 -2.35
CA GLY A 19 4.27 -7.79 -2.14
C GLY A 19 4.59 -8.39 -0.76
N ASP A 20 5.22 -7.62 0.13
CA ASP A 20 5.48 -8.03 1.52
C ASP A 20 4.33 -7.55 2.43
N PRO A 21 3.63 -8.46 3.16
CA PRO A 21 2.48 -8.08 3.98
C PRO A 21 2.76 -6.98 5.01
N SER A 22 3.92 -7.02 5.68
CA SER A 22 4.27 -6.05 6.71
C SER A 22 4.50 -4.65 6.13
N SER A 23 5.12 -4.60 4.95
CA SER A 23 5.34 -3.38 4.17
C SER A 23 4.03 -2.81 3.65
N ILE A 24 3.10 -3.65 3.18
CA ILE A 24 1.77 -3.23 2.72
C ILE A 24 0.96 -2.63 3.87
N GLU A 25 1.00 -3.25 5.05
CA GLU A 25 0.37 -2.73 6.27
C GLU A 25 0.91 -1.34 6.60
N PHE A 26 2.24 -1.17 6.60
CA PHE A 26 2.87 0.13 6.80
C PHE A 26 2.41 1.16 5.75
N CYS A 27 2.43 0.78 4.47
CA CYS A 27 2.01 1.65 3.36
C CYS A 27 0.55 2.12 3.50
N HIS A 28 -0.34 1.23 3.94
CA HIS A 28 -1.72 1.57 4.25
C HIS A 28 -1.81 2.62 5.37
N LYS A 29 -1.07 2.42 6.47
CA LYS A 29 -1.05 3.33 7.63
C LYS A 29 -0.55 4.72 7.28
N ILE A 30 0.50 4.84 6.45
CA ILE A 30 1.00 6.15 5.99
C ILE A 30 0.18 6.74 4.83
N GLY A 31 -0.86 6.03 4.37
CA GLY A 31 -1.86 6.55 3.45
C GLY A 31 -1.48 6.49 1.97
N LEU A 32 -0.61 5.56 1.54
CA LEU A 32 -0.40 5.31 0.11
C LEU A 32 -1.70 4.88 -0.57
N ASN A 33 -1.80 5.17 -1.86
CA ASN A 33 -2.97 4.89 -2.68
C ASN A 33 -2.92 3.51 -3.33
N TYR A 34 -1.73 2.99 -3.63
CA TYR A 34 -1.57 1.68 -4.26
C TYR A 34 -0.22 1.03 -3.94
N VAL A 35 -0.13 -0.27 -4.19
CA VAL A 35 1.11 -1.06 -4.18
C VAL A 35 1.24 -1.77 -5.53
N SER A 36 2.47 -1.99 -5.98
CA SER A 36 2.79 -2.69 -7.22
C SER A 36 3.81 -3.78 -6.93
N CYS A 37 3.49 -5.02 -7.28
CA CYS A 37 4.33 -6.20 -7.09
C CYS A 37 4.32 -7.11 -8.30
N SER A 38 5.18 -8.13 -8.30
CA SER A 38 5.20 -9.15 -9.36
C SER A 38 3.86 -9.88 -9.47
N PRO A 39 3.47 -10.38 -10.65
CA PRO A 39 2.14 -10.98 -10.87
C PRO A 39 1.77 -12.05 -9.86
N PHE A 40 2.73 -12.91 -9.50
CA PHE A 40 2.52 -14.00 -8.53
C PHE A 40 2.30 -13.52 -7.09
N ARG A 41 2.74 -12.30 -6.74
CA ARG A 41 2.50 -11.70 -5.41
C ARG A 41 1.21 -10.89 -5.33
N VAL A 42 0.52 -10.66 -6.45
CA VAL A 42 -0.75 -9.90 -6.47
C VAL A 42 -1.80 -10.47 -5.51
N PRO A 43 -2.03 -11.81 -5.43
CA PRO A 43 -3.00 -12.35 -4.47
C PRO A 43 -2.62 -12.07 -3.01
N ILE A 44 -1.33 -12.20 -2.67
CA ILE A 44 -0.80 -11.90 -1.33
C ILE A 44 -1.00 -10.42 -1.01
N ALA A 45 -0.67 -9.54 -1.96
CA ALA A 45 -0.80 -8.12 -1.76
C ALA A 45 -2.25 -7.66 -1.55
N ARG A 46 -3.19 -8.28 -2.29
CA ARG A 46 -4.64 -8.03 -2.11
C ARG A 46 -5.13 -8.45 -0.72
N LEU A 47 -4.74 -9.64 -0.26
CA LEU A 47 -5.13 -10.14 1.06
C LEU A 47 -4.55 -9.26 2.17
N ALA A 48 -3.25 -8.94 2.10
CA ALA A 48 -2.59 -8.07 3.08
C ALA A 48 -3.22 -6.67 3.13
N ALA A 49 -3.55 -6.09 1.96
CA ALA A 49 -4.23 -4.80 1.89
C ALA A 49 -5.63 -4.83 2.53
N ALA A 50 -6.39 -5.90 2.31
CA ALA A 50 -7.70 -6.09 2.95
C ALA A 50 -7.58 -6.25 4.48
N GLN A 51 -6.63 -7.05 4.95
CA GLN A 51 -6.34 -7.22 6.37
C GLN A 51 -5.95 -5.88 7.02
N ALA A 52 -5.09 -5.09 6.37
CA ALA A 52 -4.70 -3.77 6.86
C ALA A 52 -5.91 -2.82 6.95
N ALA A 53 -6.78 -2.82 5.94
CA ALA A 53 -8.00 -1.99 5.94
C ALA A 53 -8.95 -2.35 7.09
N ILE A 54 -9.14 -3.65 7.37
CA ILE A 54 -9.97 -4.13 8.49
C ILE A 54 -9.33 -3.76 9.83
N LYS A 55 -8.01 -3.98 9.97
CA LYS A 55 -7.27 -3.77 11.22
C LYS A 55 -7.21 -2.29 11.61
N PHE A 56 -7.07 -1.39 10.64
CA PHE A 56 -6.96 0.06 10.88
C PHE A 56 -8.23 0.85 10.60
N ASN A 57 -9.35 0.15 10.38
CA ASN A 57 -10.73 0.63 10.28
C ASN A 57 -10.83 2.10 9.84
N LYS A 58 -10.46 2.32 8.58
CA LYS A 58 -10.47 3.64 7.95
C LYS A 58 -11.84 3.98 7.36
#